data_AF-A0A7I9VRI7-F1
#
_entry.id   AF-A0A7I9VRI7-F1
#
_cell.length_a   1.000
_cell.length_b   1.000
_cell.length_c   1.000
_cell.angle_alpha   90.00
_cell.angle_beta   90.00
_cell.angle_gamma   90.00
#
_symmetry.space_group_name_H-M   'P 1'
#
loop_
_entity.id
_entity.type
_entity.pdbx_description
1 polymer ?
#
loop_
_entity_poly.entity_id
_entity_poly.type
_entity_poly.pdbx_seq_one_letter_code
_entity_poly.pdbx_strand_id
1 'polypeptide(L)' 'MFLEHRMRTFQGAFHNSPDHALWYGWSELVRDLTEIKTAAAELPERAGKPEKEAPKR' A
#
# COMPACT_ATOMS: atom_id res chain seq x y z
N MET A 1 -1.93 -1.19 -5.25
CA MET A 1 -3.35 -1.53 -5.01
C MET A 1 -4.16 -1.86 -6.27
N PHE A 2 -4.79 -0.89 -6.95
CA PHE A 2 -5.84 -1.23 -7.94
C PHE A 2 -5.36 -1.72 -9.31
N LEU A 3 -4.32 -1.12 -9.88
CA LEU A 3 -3.82 -1.51 -11.21
C LEU A 3 -3.23 -2.93 -11.21
N GLU A 4 -2.65 -3.34 -10.09
CA GLU A 4 -1.88 -4.58 -9.98
C GLU A 4 -2.58 -5.60 -9.08
N HIS A 5 -2.61 -5.39 -7.76
CA HIS A 5 -3.10 -6.38 -6.80
C HIS A 5 -4.59 -6.71 -6.95
N ARG A 6 -5.44 -5.71 -7.29
CA ARG A 6 -6.86 -5.98 -7.61
C ARG A 6 -6.99 -6.75 -8.93
N MET A 7 -6.20 -6.42 -9.94
CA MET A 7 -6.20 -7.16 -11.21
C MET A 7 -5.72 -8.59 -11.02
N ARG A 8 -4.72 -8.83 -10.17
CA ARG A 8 -4.25 -10.17 -9.79
C ARG A 8 -5.33 -10.96 -9.05
N THR A 9 -6.02 -10.34 -8.10
CA THR A 9 -7.15 -10.95 -7.39
C THR A 9 -8.25 -11.38 -8.37
N PHE A 10 -8.66 -10.47 -9.27
CA PHE A 10 -9.68 -10.74 -10.28
C PHE A 10 -9.26 -11.87 -11.23
N GLN A 11 -8.05 -11.80 -11.80
CA GLN A 11 -7.54 -12.82 -12.71
C GLN A 11 -7.35 -14.17 -12.02
N GLY A 12 -6.91 -14.17 -10.76
CA GLY A 12 -6.76 -15.39 -9.96
C GLY A 12 -8.11 -16.09 -9.72
N ALA A 13 -9.14 -15.33 -9.33
CA ALA A 13 -10.48 -15.87 -9.17
C ALA A 13 -11.06 -16.36 -10.50
N PHE A 14 -10.92 -15.58 -11.58
CA PHE A 14 -11.46 -15.92 -12.90
C PHE A 14 -10.82 -17.17 -13.50
N HIS A 15 -9.52 -17.37 -13.33
CA HIS A 15 -8.78 -18.54 -13.85
C HIS A 15 -8.62 -19.69 -12.84
N ASN A 16 -9.35 -19.67 -11.72
CA ASN A 16 -9.26 -20.69 -10.66
C ASN A 16 -7.84 -20.92 -10.12
N SER A 17 -7.03 -19.86 -10.00
CA SER A 17 -5.72 -19.90 -9.36
C SER A 17 -5.84 -19.40 -7.91
N PRO A 18 -5.91 -20.30 -6.91
CA PRO A 18 -6.08 -19.91 -5.50
C PRO A 18 -4.90 -19.08 -4.98
N ASP A 19 -3.67 -19.39 -5.39
CA ASP A 19 -2.48 -18.64 -4.98
C ASP A 19 -2.47 -17.21 -5.51
N HIS A 20 -2.88 -17.03 -6.77
CA HIS A 20 -2.93 -15.71 -7.38
C HIS A 20 -4.08 -14.85 -6.85
N ALA A 21 -5.21 -15.49 -6.50
CA ALA A 21 -6.33 -14.82 -5.86
C ALA A 21 -6.00 -14.39 -4.43
N LEU A 22 -5.37 -15.28 -3.65
CA LEU A 22 -5.10 -15.06 -2.23
C LEU A 22 -3.78 -14.34 -2.01
N TRP A 23 -2.65 -15.02 -2.22
CA TRP A 23 -1.33 -14.54 -1.81
C TRP A 23 -0.87 -13.35 -2.62
N TYR A 24 -1.01 -13.41 -3.94
CA TYR A 24 -0.53 -12.34 -4.84
C TYR A 24 -1.58 -11.27 -5.16
N GLY A 25 -2.81 -11.47 -4.70
CA GLY A 25 -3.94 -10.58 -4.91
C GLY A 25 -4.43 -9.97 -3.61
N TRP A 26 -5.24 -10.74 -2.87
CA TRP A 26 -5.91 -10.28 -1.67
C TRP A 26 -4.96 -9.84 -0.54
N SER A 27 -3.96 -10.66 -0.20
CA SER A 27 -3.03 -10.34 0.88
C SER A 27 -2.27 -9.04 0.60
N GLU A 28 -1.87 -8.82 -0.66
CA GLU A 28 -1.22 -7.59 -1.12
C GLU A 28 -2.17 -6.38 -1.09
N LEU A 29 -3.45 -6.54 -1.42
CA LEU A 29 -4.46 -5.48 -1.27
C LEU A 29 -4.63 -5.05 0.19
N VAL A 30 -4.66 -6.00 1.13
CA VAL A 30 -4.78 -5.72 2.57
C VAL A 30 -3.53 -5.00 3.07
N ARG A 31 -2.35 -5.39 2.59
CA ARG A 31 -1.08 -4.76 2.92
C ARG A 31 -1.02 -3.32 2.40
N ASP A 32 -1.37 -3.09 1.14
CA ASP A 32 -1.47 -1.74 0.56
C ASP A 32 -2.41 -0.84 1.37
N LEU A 33 -3.57 -1.35 1.78
CA LEU A 33 -4.53 -0.58 2.57
C LEU A 33 -3.94 -0.18 3.94
N THR A 34 -3.17 -1.07 4.54
CA THR A 34 -2.48 -0.80 5.81
C THR A 34 -1.43 0.29 5.61
N GLU A 35 -0.60 0.19 4.58
CA GLU A 35 0.41 1.20 4.22
C GLU A 35 -0.21 2.57 3.96
N ILE A 36 -1.33 2.63 3.22
CA ILE A 36 -2.06 3.88 2.97
C ILE A 36 -2.58 4.50 4.26
N LYS A 37 -3.17 3.69 5.16
CA LYS A 37 -3.68 4.18 6.46
C LYS A 37 -2.56 4.69 7.35
N THR A 38 -1.44 3.99 7.40
CA THR A 38 -0.25 4.40 8.15
C THR A 38 0.28 5.73 7.61
N ALA A 39 0.48 5.83 6.30
CA ALA A 39 0.96 7.07 5.67
C ALA A 39 -0.01 8.24 5.93
N ALA A 40 -1.31 8.02 5.83
CA ALA A 40 -2.32 9.04 6.12
C ALA A 40 -2.27 9.53 7.59
N ALA A 41 -2.01 8.64 8.54
CA ALA A 41 -1.84 8.98 9.95
C ALA A 41 -0.54 9.77 10.23
N GLU A 42 0.51 9.57 9.42
CA GLU A 42 1.79 10.28 9.56
C GLU A 42 1.82 11.66 8.88
N LEU A 43 0.95 11.93 7.90
CA LEU A 43 0.90 13.22 7.20
C LEU A 43 0.72 14.44 8.14
N PRO A 44 -0.18 14.41 9.15
CA PRO A 44 -0.31 15.49 10.13
C PRO A 44 0.97 15.73 10.94
N GLU A 45 1.69 14.67 11.31
CA GLU A 45 2.94 14.81 12.06
C GLU A 45 4.05 15.47 11.25
N ARG A 46 4.11 15.22 9.94
CA ARG A 46 5.09 15.82 9.04
C ARG A 46 4.75 17.26 8.68
N ALA A 47 3.47 17.56 8.49
CA ALA A 47 3.02 18.92 8.15
C ALA A 47 3.30 19.95 9.26
N GLY A 48 3.40 19.52 10.52
CA GLY A 48 3.68 20.40 11.68
C GLY A 48 5.16 20.51 12.10
N LYS A 49 6.08 19.76 11.48
CA LYS A 49 7.51 19.78 11.84
C LYS A 49 8.26 20.67 10.84
N PRO A 50 8.83 21.82 11.25
CA PRO A 50 9.70 22.59 10.37
C PRO A 50 10.89 21.70 9.99
N GLU A 51 11.19 21.64 8.70
CA GLU A 51 12.36 20.96 8.15
C GLU A 51 13.58 21.45 8.93
N LYS A 52 14.19 20.57 9.74
CA LYS A 52 15.34 20.93 10.57
C LYS A 52 16.43 21.42 9.63
N GLU A 53 16.72 22.72 9.70
CA GLU A 53 17.70 23.41 8.88
C GLU A 53 19.00 22.59 8.90
N ALA A 54 19.40 22.08 7.73
CA ALA A 54 20.62 21.30 7.57
C ALA A 54 21.81 22.13 8.08
N PRO A 55 22.81 21.51 8.76
CA PRO A 55 23.91 22.25 9.34
C PRO A 55 24.66 22.97 8.23
N LYS A 56 24.59 24.31 8.24
CA LYS A 56 25.38 25.19 7.38
C LYS A 56 26.84 24.88 7.66
N ARG A 57 27.51 24.26 6.70
CA ARG A 57 28.97 24.13 6.66
C ARG A 57 29.59 25.46 6.25
#